data_AF-A0A920TZS4-F1
#
_entry.id   AF-A0A920TZS4-F1
#
_cell.length_a   1.000
_cell.length_b   1.000
_cell.length_c   1.000
_cell.angle_alpha   90.00
_cell.angle_beta   90.00
_cell.angle_gamma   90.00
#
_symmetry.space_group_name_H-M   'P 1'
#
loop_
_entity.id
_entity.type
_entity.pdbx_description
1 polymer ?
#
loop_
_entity_poly.entity_id
_entity_poly.type
_entity_poly.pdbx_seq_one_letter_code
_entity_poly.pdbx_strand_id
1 'polypeptide(L)'
;MACLFPESSFRVFSPVQDSLEDFDLQHQDWFGNNFQNFAVVHAAPEAPDLQQLIPEFSEMLNGGYLVGGLTSSHSRNLQVADTVASGGLSGVMFSEKVRCALV
;
A
#
# COMPACT_ATOMS: atom_id res chain seq x y z
N MET A 1 10.61 -9.23 -11.04
CA MET A 1 9.81 -8.64 -12.13
C MET A 1 10.25 -7.19 -12.24
N ALA A 2 10.85 -6.80 -13.37
CA ALA A 2 11.20 -5.41 -13.63
C ALA A 2 10.55 -5.01 -14.95
N CYS A 3 9.42 -4.32 -14.83
CA CYS A 3 8.73 -3.66 -15.93
C CYS A 3 8.91 -2.16 -15.71
N LEU A 4 9.21 -1.42 -16.78
CA LEU A 4 9.31 0.03 -16.72
C LEU A 4 7.89 0.59 -16.75
N PHE A 5 7.34 0.93 -15.59
CA PHE A 5 6.11 1.69 -15.50
C PHE A 5 6.43 3.19 -15.50
N PRO A 6 5.57 4.03 -16.10
CA PRO A 6 5.69 5.47 -15.92
C PRO A 6 5.60 5.80 -14.43
N GLU A 7 6.43 6.73 -13.94
CA GLU A 7 6.44 7.15 -12.53
C GLU A 7 5.09 7.72 -12.07
N SER A 8 4.26 8.17 -13.01
CA SER A 8 2.89 8.62 -12.76
C SER A 8 1.84 7.50 -12.71
N SER A 9 2.26 6.24 -12.85
CA SER A 9 1.36 5.08 -12.89
C SER A 9 1.38 4.25 -11.61
N PHE A 10 2.29 4.55 -10.69
CA PHE A 10 2.32 3.96 -9.36
C PHE A 10 2.72 5.00 -8.30
N ARG A 11 2.35 4.75 -7.06
CA ARG A 11 2.74 5.59 -5.92
C ARG A 11 3.17 4.71 -4.76
N VAL A 12 4.44 4.83 -4.37
CA VAL A 12 4.97 4.19 -3.16
C VAL A 12 4.62 5.05 -1.96
N PHE A 13 4.31 4.41 -0.84
CA PHE A 13 3.94 5.08 0.39
C PHE A 13 4.67 4.51 1.61
N SER A 14 4.88 5.39 2.58
CA SER A 14 5.54 5.09 3.85
C SER A 14 4.59 4.39 4.84
N PRO A 15 5.12 3.71 5.88
CA PRO A 15 4.31 2.96 6.83
C PRO A 15 3.23 3.83 7.51
N VAL A 16 1.97 3.47 7.29
CA VAL A 16 0.80 3.96 8.02
C VAL A 16 0.63 3.14 9.28
N GLN A 17 0.70 3.78 10.45
CA GLN A 17 0.73 3.08 11.74
C GLN A 17 -0.56 3.19 12.55
N ASP A 18 -1.27 4.31 12.47
CA ASP A 18 -2.32 4.65 13.44
C ASP A 18 -3.66 4.98 12.74
N SER A 19 -3.65 5.93 11.79
CA SER A 19 -4.84 6.33 11.05
C SER A 19 -4.53 6.56 9.57
N LEU A 20 -5.53 6.32 8.73
CA LEU A 20 -5.49 6.60 7.29
C LEU A 20 -5.82 8.05 6.94
N GLU A 21 -6.22 8.88 7.90
CA GLU A 21 -6.57 10.28 7.64
C GLU A 21 -5.37 11.08 7.10
N ASP A 22 -4.20 10.94 7.73
CA ASP A 22 -2.98 11.60 7.24
C ASP A 22 -2.54 11.02 5.89
N PHE A 23 -2.73 9.72 5.70
CA PHE A 23 -2.46 9.06 4.43
C PHE A 23 -3.33 9.59 3.29
N ASP A 24 -4.63 9.73 3.52
CA ASP A 24 -5.59 10.27 2.55
C ASP A 24 -5.21 11.70 2.17
N LEU A 25 -4.91 12.56 3.15
CA LEU A 25 -4.48 13.93 2.91
C LEU A 25 -3.18 14.01 2.10
N GLN A 26 -2.21 13.14 2.38
CA GLN A 26 -0.94 13.07 1.64
C GLN A 26 -1.13 12.58 0.20
N HIS A 27 -2.14 11.75 -0.06
CA HIS A 27 -2.37 11.10 -1.34
C HIS A 27 -3.64 11.57 -2.07
N GLN A 28 -4.33 12.60 -1.57
CA GLN A 28 -5.59 13.11 -2.14
C GLN A 28 -5.48 13.46 -3.63
N ASP A 29 -4.35 14.03 -4.06
CA ASP A 29 -4.09 14.37 -5.46
C ASP A 29 -3.98 13.10 -6.32
N TRP A 30 -3.35 12.06 -5.76
CA TRP A 30 -3.20 10.78 -6.43
C TRP A 30 -4.55 10.09 -6.63
N PHE A 31 -5.38 10.05 -5.58
CA PHE A 31 -6.74 9.49 -5.65
C PHE A 31 -7.68 10.34 -6.53
N GLY A 32 -7.52 11.66 -6.56
CA GLY A 32 -8.31 12.55 -7.41
C GLY A 32 -7.96 12.40 -8.90
N ASN A 33 -6.71 12.08 -9.23
CA ASN A 33 -6.22 12.01 -10.61
C ASN A 33 -6.17 10.58 -11.19
N ASN A 34 -6.38 9.54 -10.37
CA ASN A 34 -6.25 8.14 -10.78
C ASN A 34 -7.27 7.25 -10.06
N PHE A 35 -7.78 6.24 -10.76
CA PHE A 35 -8.51 5.12 -10.16
C PHE A 35 -7.52 4.06 -9.70
N GLN A 36 -7.60 3.71 -8.42
CA GLN A 36 -6.71 2.71 -7.84
C GLN A 36 -7.29 1.32 -8.07
N ASN A 37 -6.69 0.57 -9.00
CA ASN A 37 -7.19 -0.76 -9.31
C ASN A 37 -6.48 -1.85 -8.50
N PHE A 38 -5.28 -1.57 -8.01
CA PHE A 38 -4.44 -2.57 -7.37
C PHE A 38 -3.45 -1.94 -6.40
N ALA A 39 -3.24 -2.54 -5.24
CA ALA A 39 -2.18 -2.17 -4.31
C ALA A 39 -1.47 -3.41 -3.79
N VAL A 40 -0.15 -3.31 -3.64
CA VAL A 40 0.70 -4.33 -3.00
C VAL A 40 1.22 -3.75 -1.70
N VAL A 41 0.89 -4.42 -0.60
CA VAL A 41 1.21 -3.93 0.76
C VAL A 41 1.99 -4.94 1.58
N HIS A 42 2.89 -4.44 2.41
CA HIS A 42 3.51 -5.17 3.49
C HIS A 42 2.94 -4.66 4.80
N ALA A 43 2.60 -5.58 5.70
CA ALA A 43 2.08 -5.23 7.02
C ALA A 43 2.88 -5.91 8.12
N ALA A 44 3.07 -5.19 9.23
CA ALA A 44 3.68 -5.73 10.43
C ALA A 44 2.61 -6.50 11.22
N PRO A 45 2.77 -7.80 11.48
CA PRO A 45 1.77 -8.58 12.23
C PRO A 45 1.61 -8.10 13.68
N GLU A 46 2.62 -7.41 14.23
CA GLU A 46 2.56 -6.80 15.55
C GLU A 46 1.78 -5.48 15.61
N ALA A 47 1.37 -4.92 14.47
CA ALA A 47 0.61 -3.66 14.45
C ALA A 47 -0.81 -3.89 15.03
N PRO A 48 -1.16 -3.21 16.15
CA PRO A 48 -2.41 -3.49 16.86
C PRO A 48 -3.65 -3.21 16.02
N ASP A 49 -3.62 -2.17 15.20
CA ASP A 49 -4.77 -1.69 14.41
C ASP A 49 -4.86 -2.34 13.02
N LEU A 50 -4.02 -3.34 12.72
CA LEU A 50 -3.94 -3.93 11.37
C LEU A 50 -5.27 -4.50 10.88
N GLN A 51 -6.07 -5.08 11.78
CA GLN A 51 -7.39 -5.63 11.43
C GLN A 51 -8.41 -4.58 11.01
N GLN A 52 -8.21 -3.32 11.41
CA GLN A 52 -9.04 -2.18 11.01
C GLN A 52 -8.43 -1.45 9.81
N LEU A 53 -7.11 -1.24 9.81
CA LEU A 53 -6.42 -0.57 8.73
C LEU A 53 -6.54 -1.28 7.38
N ILE A 54 -6.50 -2.62 7.34
CA ILE A 54 -6.64 -3.38 6.07
C ILE A 54 -7.99 -3.13 5.39
N PRO A 55 -9.15 -3.35 6.05
CA PRO A 55 -10.44 -3.11 5.41
C PRO A 55 -10.64 -1.63 5.05
N GLU A 56 -10.27 -0.69 5.92
CA GLU A 56 -10.38 0.74 5.60
C GLU A 56 -9.52 1.13 4.40
N PHE A 57 -8.29 0.61 4.31
CA PHE A 57 -7.44 0.81 3.15
C PHE A 57 -8.06 0.21 1.88
N SER A 58 -8.69 -0.96 2.00
CA SER A 58 -9.40 -1.60 0.89
C SER A 58 -10.62 -0.79 0.43
N GLU A 59 -11.36 -0.17 1.34
CA GLU A 59 -12.49 0.71 1.02
C GLU A 59 -12.01 1.99 0.33
N MET A 60 -10.91 2.58 0.79
CA MET A 60 -10.29 3.76 0.18
C MET A 60 -9.81 3.51 -1.26
N LEU A 61 -9.41 2.27 -1.61
CA LEU A 61 -9.11 1.90 -3.00
C LEU A 61 -10.35 1.88 -3.92
N ASN A 62 -11.56 2.09 -3.37
CA ASN A 62 -12.81 2.32 -4.10
C ASN A 62 -13.10 1.27 -5.20
N GLY A 63 -12.98 -0.02 -4.85
CA GLY A 63 -13.22 -1.15 -5.75
C GLY A 63 -11.96 -1.79 -6.36
N GLY A 64 -10.77 -1.28 -6.02
CA GLY A 64 -9.49 -1.92 -6.32
C GLY A 64 -9.20 -3.15 -5.46
N TYR A 65 -8.19 -3.92 -5.86
CA TYR A 65 -7.73 -5.09 -5.11
C TYR A 65 -6.52 -4.74 -4.22
N LEU A 66 -6.62 -5.12 -2.95
CA LEU A 66 -5.50 -5.07 -2.00
C LEU A 66 -4.89 -6.46 -1.86
N VAL A 67 -3.61 -6.60 -2.21
CA VAL A 67 -2.84 -7.82 -2.00
C VAL A 67 -1.55 -7.52 -1.27
N GLY A 68 -0.89 -8.53 -0.70
CA GLY A 68 0.29 -8.26 0.09
C GLY A 68 0.78 -9.43 0.91
N GLY A 69 1.66 -9.11 1.87
CA GLY A 69 2.19 -10.07 2.81
C GLY A 69 2.40 -9.47 4.20
N LEU A 70 2.27 -10.31 5.22
CA LEU A 70 2.72 -9.98 6.55
C LEU A 70 4.23 -10.21 6.63
N THR A 71 4.96 -9.25 7.18
CA THR A 71 6.39 -9.43 7.45
C THR A 71 6.60 -10.53 8.48
N SER A 72 7.64 -11.34 8.28
CA SER A 72 8.03 -12.40 9.21
C SER A 72 9.54 -12.45 9.33
N SER A 73 10.04 -12.32 10.56
CA SER A 73 11.46 -12.33 10.88
C SER A 73 11.66 -12.89 12.28
N HIS A 74 12.80 -13.53 12.52
CA HIS A 74 13.23 -13.95 13.86
C HIS A 74 13.72 -12.77 14.72
N SER A 75 13.81 -11.57 14.16
CA SER A 75 14.27 -10.36 14.84
C SER A 75 13.30 -9.20 14.60
N ARG A 76 13.71 -8.17 13.85
CA ARG A 76 12.84 -7.05 13.48
C ARG A 76 12.07 -7.38 12.20
N ASN A 77 10.78 -7.08 12.21
CA ASN A 77 9.91 -7.14 11.06
C ASN A 77 10.08 -5.84 10.24
N LEU A 78 10.95 -5.92 9.24
CA LEU A 78 11.24 -4.82 8.33
C LEU A 78 10.39 -4.94 7.06
N GLN A 79 9.91 -3.79 6.60
CA GLN A 79 9.20 -3.60 5.35
C GLN A 79 10.08 -2.76 4.42
N VAL A 80 10.03 -3.03 3.11
CA VAL A 80 10.73 -2.22 2.11
C VAL A 80 9.72 -1.66 1.11
N ALA A 81 9.62 -0.33 1.08
CA ALA A 81 8.77 0.43 0.18
C ALA A 81 9.47 1.78 -0.11
N ASP A 82 10.38 1.78 -1.09
CA ASP A 82 11.36 2.86 -1.42
C ASP A 82 12.38 3.15 -0.29
N THR A 83 11.94 3.07 0.96
CA THR A 83 12.74 3.14 2.17
C THR A 83 12.58 1.86 3.00
N VAL A 84 13.48 1.67 3.97
CA VAL A 84 13.33 0.61 4.96
C VAL A 84 12.46 1.14 6.10
N ALA A 85 11.34 0.46 6.33
CA ALA A 85 10.32 0.80 7.31
C ALA A 85 10.09 -0.38 8.27
N SER A 86 9.38 -0.13 9.37
CA SER A 86 8.92 -1.17 10.30
C SER A 86 7.62 -0.72 10.97
N GLY A 87 6.74 -1.66 11.27
CA GLY A 87 5.42 -1.36 11.84
C GLY A 87 4.40 -0.93 10.78
N GLY A 88 3.12 -1.01 11.13
CA GLY A 88 2.02 -0.54 10.28
C GLY A 88 1.93 -1.20 8.91
N LEU A 89 1.41 -0.45 7.94
CA LEU A 89 1.18 -0.83 6.54
C LEU A 89 2.01 0.06 5.60
N SER A 90 2.89 -0.51 4.78
CA SER A 90 3.59 0.22 3.71
C SER A 90 3.49 -0.51 2.38
N GLY A 91 3.71 0.17 1.26
CA GLY A 91 3.58 -0.50 -0.03
C GLY A 91 3.52 0.44 -1.22
N VAL A 92 2.89 -0.06 -2.27
CA VAL A 92 2.73 0.65 -3.54
C VAL A 92 1.30 0.50 -4.06
N MET A 93 0.72 1.63 -4.47
CA MET A 93 -0.56 1.71 -5.17
C MET A 93 -0.31 1.84 -6.67
N PHE A 94 -1.14 1.19 -7.47
CA PHE A 94 -1.09 1.22 -8.93
C PHE A 94 -2.39 1.80 -9.48
N SER A 95 -2.26 2.73 -10.44
CA SER A 95 -3.41 3.29 -11.14
C SER A 95 -3.93 2.35 -12.23
N GLU A 96 -5.06 2.71 -12.83
CA GLU A 96 -5.65 1.97 -13.95
C GLU A 96 -4.72 1.82 -15.18
N LYS A 97 -3.65 2.62 -15.25
CA LYS A 97 -2.63 2.58 -16.32
C LYS A 97 -1.73 1.34 -16.23
N VAL A 98 -1.65 0.72 -15.05
CA VAL A 98 -0.89 -0.53 -14.86
C VAL A 98 -1.85 -1.71 -15.01
N ARG A 99 -1.67 -2.47 -16.09
CA ARG A 99 -2.42 -3.72 -16.30
C ARG A 99 -1.81 -4.82 -15.46
N CYS A 100 -2.51 -5.20 -14.39
CA CYS A 100 -2.21 -6.41 -13.63
C CYS A 100 -2.86 -7.61 -14.33
N ALA A 101 -2.06 -8.61 -14.72
CA ALA A 101 -2.58 -9.91 -15.10
C ALA A 101 -2.87 -10.69 -13.81
N LEU A 102 -4.14 -10.71 -13.39
CA LEU A 102 -4.60 -11.63 -12.36
C LEU A 102 -4.87 -12.97 -13.04
N VAL A 103 -4.14 -14.00 -12.63
CA VAL A 103 -4.22 -15.38 -13.15
C VAL A 103 -5.43 -16.12 -12.59
#